data_AF-A0A2H0ZAF3-F1
#
_entry.id   AF-A0A2H0ZAF3-F1
#
_cell.length_a   1.000
_cell.length_b   1.000
_cell.length_c   1.000
_cell.angle_alpha   90.00
_cell.angle_beta   90.00
_cell.angle_gamma   90.00
#
_symmetry.space_group_name_H-M   'P 1'
#
loop_
_entity.id
_entity.type
_entity.pdbx_description
1 polymer ?
#
loop_
_entity_poly.entity_id
_entity_poly.type
_entity_poly.pdbx_seq_one_letter_code
_entity_poly.pdbx_strand_id
1 'polypeptide(L)'
;MSILVNLVLGLFLHTACLVAYPETGKLGFAFLFVSFMLWTSLSIFLKPPMSGFKLDTVIFCNILYFFFMITSLLTLTPQQDSVSILNKIIKGQYPDKKSYYKGLLRIGIDDRKLLREIIEEEGKGKNLDEV
;
A
#
# COMPACT_ATOMS: atom_id res chain seq x y z
N MET A 1 -7.45 21.41 -0.81
CA MET A 1 -7.04 20.45 0.24
C MET A 1 -5.70 20.89 0.83
N SER A 2 -5.46 20.67 2.13
CA SER A 2 -4.16 21.02 2.75
C SER A 2 -3.06 20.04 2.32
N ILE A 3 -1.83 20.52 2.19
CA ILE A 3 -0.65 19.65 1.91
C ILE A 3 -0.55 18.56 2.97
N LEU A 4 -0.80 18.92 4.24
CA LEU A 4 -0.76 17.96 5.34
C LEU A 4 -1.69 16.77 5.11
N VAL A 5 -2.89 17.01 4.60
CA VAL A 5 -3.85 15.93 4.29
C VAL A 5 -3.29 15.03 3.20
N ASN A 6 -2.71 15.59 2.15
CA ASN A 6 -2.09 14.82 1.08
C ASN A 6 -0.92 13.96 1.56
N LEU A 7 -0.10 14.48 2.49
CA LEU A 7 1.01 13.74 3.07
C LEU A 7 0.54 12.60 3.97
N VAL A 8 -0.44 12.86 4.84
CA VAL A 8 -1.00 11.83 5.72
C VAL A 8 -1.65 10.72 4.91
N LEU A 9 -2.49 11.08 3.93
CA LEU A 9 -3.12 10.09 3.04
C LEU A 9 -2.10 9.35 2.18
N GLY A 10 -1.10 10.05 1.65
CA GLY A 10 -0.02 9.43 0.88
C GLY A 10 0.76 8.42 1.72
N LEU A 11 1.16 8.79 2.94
CA LEU A 11 1.89 7.91 3.85
C LEU A 11 1.04 6.70 4.26
N PHE A 12 -0.24 6.94 4.54
CA PHE A 12 -1.19 5.88 4.85
C PHE A 12 -1.32 4.89 3.69
N LEU A 13 -1.50 5.35 2.46
CA LEU A 13 -1.60 4.49 1.28
C LEU A 13 -0.32 3.67 1.04
N HIS A 14 0.85 4.30 1.15
CA HIS A 14 2.14 3.62 0.98
C HIS A 14 2.34 2.53 2.05
N THR A 15 2.06 2.85 3.30
CA THR A 15 2.16 1.91 4.42
C THR A 15 1.13 0.78 4.30
N ALA A 16 -0.13 1.10 3.99
CA ALA A 16 -1.18 0.11 3.80
C ALA A 16 -0.85 -0.86 2.67
N CYS A 17 -0.28 -0.37 1.57
CA CYS A 17 0.17 -1.20 0.46
C CYS A 17 1.33 -2.12 0.85
N LEU A 18 2.32 -1.62 1.61
CA LEU A 18 3.42 -2.43 2.13
C LEU A 18 2.92 -3.55 3.07
N VAL A 19 1.97 -3.22 3.94
CA VAL A 19 1.42 -4.17 4.90
C VAL A 19 0.55 -5.23 4.21
N ALA A 20 -0.27 -4.82 3.25
CA ALA A 20 -1.10 -5.74 2.48
C ALA A 20 -0.27 -6.65 1.57
N TYR A 21 0.70 -6.10 0.84
CA TYR A 21 1.49 -6.82 -0.14
C TYR A 21 2.98 -6.80 0.24
N PRO A 22 3.38 -7.57 1.26
CA PRO A 22 4.71 -7.48 1.87
C PRO A 22 5.82 -8.08 1.01
N GLU A 23 5.51 -8.79 -0.07
CA GLU A 23 6.48 -9.55 -0.87
C GLU A 23 7.31 -8.63 -1.81
N THR A 24 7.79 -7.49 -1.31
CA THR A 24 8.49 -6.44 -2.07
C THR A 24 10.01 -6.61 -2.11
N GLY A 25 10.54 -7.64 -1.44
CA GLY A 25 11.98 -7.87 -1.34
C GLY A 25 12.75 -6.73 -0.65
N LYS A 26 14.05 -6.63 -0.95
CA LYS A 26 14.97 -5.63 -0.35
C LYS A 26 14.69 -4.20 -0.80
N LEU A 27 14.14 -4.02 -2.00
CA LEU A 27 13.92 -2.70 -2.61
C LEU A 27 12.59 -2.05 -2.18
N GLY A 28 11.70 -2.78 -1.51
CA GLY A 28 10.39 -2.27 -1.11
C GLY A 28 10.45 -0.98 -0.30
N PHE A 29 11.26 -0.94 0.76
CA PHE A 29 11.40 0.26 1.58
C PHE A 29 12.00 1.45 0.82
N ALA A 30 13.03 1.21 0.01
CA ALA A 30 13.63 2.26 -0.81
C ALA A 30 12.63 2.83 -1.82
N PHE A 31 11.87 1.98 -2.50
CA PHE A 31 10.81 2.39 -3.40
C PHE A 31 9.75 3.24 -2.70
N LEU A 32 9.28 2.82 -1.52
CA LEU A 32 8.27 3.57 -0.77
C LEU A 32 8.77 4.96 -0.39
N PHE A 33 10.02 5.07 0.08
CA PHE A 33 10.59 6.36 0.45
C PHE A 33 10.71 7.29 -0.76
N VAL A 34 11.26 6.79 -1.87
CA VAL A 34 11.41 7.56 -3.12
C VAL A 34 10.05 7.95 -3.70
N SER A 35 9.09 7.02 -3.74
CA SER A 35 7.72 7.27 -4.20
C SER A 35 7.04 8.31 -3.33
N PHE A 36 7.10 8.18 -2.00
CA PHE A 36 6.50 9.14 -1.08
C PHE A 36 7.12 10.54 -1.22
N MET A 37 8.44 10.64 -1.38
CA MET A 37 9.11 11.91 -1.67
C MET A 37 8.64 12.52 -2.99
N LEU A 38 8.56 11.72 -4.06
CA LEU A 38 8.11 12.17 -5.37
C LEU A 38 6.70 12.75 -5.31
N TRP A 39 5.76 12.03 -4.70
CA TRP A 39 4.37 12.47 -4.55
C TRP A 39 4.23 13.69 -3.65
N THR A 40 5.03 13.75 -2.58
CA THR A 40 5.14 14.94 -1.72
C THR A 40 5.58 16.17 -2.51
N SER A 41 6.67 16.06 -3.28
CA SER A 41 7.16 17.15 -4.12
C SER A 41 6.10 17.57 -5.14
N LEU A 42 5.47 16.61 -5.82
CA LEU A 42 4.39 16.90 -6.77
C LEU A 42 3.24 17.67 -6.10
N SER A 43 2.84 17.28 -4.88
CA SER A 43 1.79 17.97 -4.14
C SER A 43 2.15 19.43 -3.81
N ILE A 44 3.42 19.68 -3.47
CA ILE A 44 3.93 21.04 -3.21
C ILE A 44 3.88 21.88 -4.49
N PHE A 45 4.33 21.33 -5.62
CA PHE A 45 4.35 22.06 -6.91
C PHE A 45 2.97 22.27 -7.53
N LEU A 46 2.02 21.37 -7.28
CA LEU A 46 0.64 21.54 -7.76
C LEU A 46 -0.14 22.61 -6.99
N LYS A 47 0.26 22.96 -5.76
CA LYS A 47 -0.54 23.87 -4.92
C LYS A 47 -0.62 25.32 -5.44
N PRO A 48 0.48 25.99 -5.82
CA PRO A 48 0.43 27.37 -6.32
C PRO A 48 -0.48 27.56 -7.54
N PRO A 49 -0.39 26.77 -8.63
CA PRO A 49 -1.26 26.97 -9.79
C PRO A 49 -2.74 26.69 -9.48
N MET A 50 -3.02 25.81 -8.52
CA MET A 50 -4.39 25.47 -8.14
C MET A 50 -5.09 26.54 -7.28
N SER A 51 -4.36 27.55 -6.76
CA SER A 51 -4.98 28.58 -5.92
C SER A 51 -5.94 29.49 -6.66
N GLY A 52 -5.80 29.62 -7.99
CA GLY A 52 -6.69 30.41 -8.85
C GLY A 52 -7.85 29.62 -9.44
N PHE A 53 -7.95 28.31 -9.18
CA PHE A 53 -8.97 27.45 -9.79
C PHE A 53 -10.28 27.45 -9.01
N LYS A 54 -11.38 27.15 -9.71
CA LYS A 54 -12.68 26.89 -9.08
C LYS A 54 -12.58 25.63 -8.19
N LEU A 55 -13.40 25.58 -7.14
CA LEU A 55 -13.42 24.46 -6.18
C LEU A 55 -13.58 23.11 -6.88
N ASP A 56 -14.48 22.99 -7.85
CA ASP A 56 -14.72 21.73 -8.57
C ASP A 56 -13.48 21.25 -9.33
N THR A 57 -12.76 22.18 -9.97
CA THR A 57 -11.49 21.90 -10.65
C THR A 57 -10.44 21.45 -9.64
N VAL A 58 -10.36 22.10 -8.48
CA VAL A 58 -9.46 21.70 -7.39
C VAL A 58 -9.78 20.28 -6.92
N ILE A 59 -11.05 19.95 -6.71
CA ILE A 59 -11.49 18.61 -6.29
C ILE A 59 -11.11 17.58 -7.37
N PHE A 60 -11.44 17.84 -8.63
CA PHE A 60 -11.11 16.95 -9.75
C PHE A 60 -9.61 16.68 -9.86
N CYS A 61 -8.77 17.72 -9.78
CA CYS A 61 -7.31 17.57 -9.78
C CYS A 61 -6.80 16.75 -8.58
N ASN A 62 -7.39 16.90 -7.39
CA ASN A 62 -7.03 16.07 -6.23
C ASN A 62 -7.41 14.60 -6.45
N ILE A 63 -8.60 14.33 -7.02
CA ILE A 63 -9.02 12.96 -7.36
C ILE A 63 -8.02 12.35 -8.34
N LEU A 64 -7.66 13.07 -9.41
CA LEU A 64 -6.65 12.60 -10.37
C LEU A 64 -5.30 12.35 -9.70
N TYR A 65 -4.84 13.26 -8.84
CA TYR A 65 -3.60 13.10 -8.09
C TYR A 65 -3.58 11.80 -7.28
N PHE A 66 -4.63 11.51 -6.51
CA PHE A 66 -4.70 10.25 -5.74
C PHE A 66 -4.89 9.03 -6.63
N PHE A 67 -5.67 9.15 -7.70
CA PHE A 67 -5.83 8.08 -8.68
C PHE A 67 -4.46 7.66 -9.25
N PHE A 68 -3.68 8.61 -9.77
CA PHE A 68 -2.35 8.32 -10.29
C PHE A 68 -1.39 7.81 -9.22
N MET A 69 -1.46 8.33 -7.99
CA MET A 69 -0.67 7.81 -6.88
C MET A 69 -0.96 6.35 -6.62
N ILE A 70 -2.23 5.99 -6.42
CA ILE A 70 -2.66 4.61 -6.16
C ILE A 70 -2.29 3.71 -7.34
N THR A 71 -2.57 4.13 -8.58
CA THR A 71 -2.19 3.35 -9.76
C THR A 71 -0.68 3.13 -9.83
N SER A 72 0.13 4.16 -9.59
CA SER A 72 1.60 4.03 -9.58
C SER A 72 2.08 3.08 -8.49
N LEU A 73 1.49 3.15 -7.30
CA LEU A 73 1.81 2.28 -6.17
C LEU A 73 1.47 0.83 -6.50
N LEU A 74 0.28 0.56 -7.05
CA LEU A 74 -0.15 -0.79 -7.38
C LEU A 74 0.60 -1.40 -8.58
N THR A 75 1.11 -0.58 -9.50
CA THR A 75 1.77 -1.04 -10.72
C THR A 75 3.29 -1.12 -10.59
N LEU A 76 3.92 -0.17 -9.89
CA LEU A 76 5.37 0.01 -9.86
C LEU A 76 6.04 -0.49 -8.58
N THR A 77 5.26 -0.78 -7.52
CA THR A 77 5.85 -1.35 -6.30
C THR A 77 6.58 -2.65 -6.65
N PRO A 78 7.87 -2.79 -6.33
CA PRO A 78 8.63 -3.99 -6.64
C PRO A 78 8.01 -5.18 -5.92
N GLN A 79 7.88 -6.32 -6.59
CA GLN A 79 7.37 -7.57 -6.04
C GLN A 79 8.32 -8.70 -6.41
N GLN A 80 8.60 -9.61 -5.46
CA GLN A 80 9.58 -10.69 -5.62
C GLN A 80 9.17 -11.71 -6.67
N ASP A 81 7.87 -11.91 -6.86
CA ASP A 81 7.30 -12.78 -7.89
C ASP A 81 7.18 -12.10 -9.25
N SER A 82 7.66 -10.85 -9.39
CA SER A 82 7.56 -10.04 -10.61
C SER A 82 6.12 -9.79 -11.09
N VAL A 83 5.11 -10.04 -10.25
CA VAL A 83 3.71 -9.75 -10.54
C VAL A 83 3.32 -8.48 -9.80
N SER A 84 2.88 -7.46 -10.54
CA SER A 84 2.41 -6.21 -9.93
C SER A 84 1.23 -6.43 -8.99
N ILE A 85 1.11 -5.60 -7.97
CA ILE A 85 0.00 -5.66 -7.01
C ILE A 85 -1.35 -5.51 -7.73
N LEU A 86 -1.42 -4.61 -8.72
CA LEU A 86 -2.62 -4.45 -9.55
C LEU A 86 -3.02 -5.78 -10.22
N ASN A 87 -2.06 -6.50 -10.79
CA ASN A 87 -2.33 -7.79 -11.42
C ASN A 87 -2.76 -8.86 -10.40
N LYS A 88 -2.24 -8.82 -9.17
CA LYS A 88 -2.69 -9.69 -8.08
C LYS A 88 -4.15 -9.42 -7.76
N ILE A 89 -4.53 -8.16 -7.58
CA ILE A 89 -5.91 -7.75 -7.30
C ILE A 89 -6.85 -8.20 -8.44
N ILE A 90 -6.49 -7.95 -9.69
CA ILE A 90 -7.29 -8.35 -10.86
C ILE A 90 -7.49 -9.87 -10.90
N LYS A 91 -6.48 -10.65 -10.52
CA LYS A 91 -6.54 -12.12 -10.44
C LYS A 91 -7.24 -12.65 -9.18
N GLY A 92 -7.80 -11.78 -8.34
CA GLY A 92 -8.44 -12.15 -7.08
C GLY A 92 -7.46 -12.61 -5.99
N GLN A 93 -6.17 -12.31 -6.16
CA GLN A 93 -5.13 -12.61 -5.17
C GLN A 93 -5.07 -11.47 -4.14
N TYR A 94 -5.98 -11.55 -3.18
CA TYR A 94 -6.06 -10.64 -2.04
C TYR A 94 -5.11 -11.08 -0.92
N PRO A 95 -4.62 -10.13 -0.10
CA PRO A 95 -3.76 -10.46 1.01
C PRO A 95 -4.49 -11.31 2.07
N ASP A 96 -3.86 -12.40 2.49
CA ASP A 96 -4.33 -13.25 3.57
C ASP A 96 -3.75 -12.81 4.93
N LYS A 97 -4.17 -13.48 6.01
CA LYS A 97 -3.68 -13.21 7.37
C LYS A 97 -2.16 -13.28 7.46
N LYS A 98 -1.55 -14.24 6.73
CA LYS A 98 -0.10 -14.45 6.70
C LYS A 98 0.63 -13.29 6.03
N SER A 99 0.12 -12.81 4.91
CA SER A 99 0.62 -11.62 4.21
C SER A 99 0.53 -10.41 5.11
N TYR A 100 -0.62 -10.20 5.77
CA TYR A 100 -0.79 -9.09 6.70
C TYR A 100 0.19 -9.14 7.88
N TYR A 101 0.36 -10.31 8.52
CA TYR A 101 1.33 -10.49 9.61
C TYR A 101 2.77 -10.19 9.17
N LYS A 102 3.20 -10.71 8.01
CA LYS A 102 4.52 -10.39 7.43
C LYS A 102 4.68 -8.88 7.18
N GLY A 103 3.63 -8.23 6.71
CA GLY A 103 3.59 -6.79 6.49
C GLY A 103 3.76 -5.98 7.77
N LEU A 104 3.04 -6.37 8.83
CA LEU A 104 3.19 -5.78 10.17
C LEU A 104 4.60 -5.95 10.71
N LEU A 105 5.19 -7.15 10.58
CA LEU A 105 6.56 -7.40 11.02
C LEU A 105 7.56 -6.47 10.32
N ARG A 106 7.35 -6.16 9.04
CA ARG A 106 8.23 -5.24 8.29
C ARG A 106 8.22 -3.82 8.86
N ILE A 107 7.10 -3.36 9.38
CA ILE A 107 7.00 -2.05 10.04
C ILE A 107 7.29 -2.12 11.56
N GLY A 108 7.80 -3.26 12.05
CA GLY A 108 8.20 -3.45 13.45
C GLY A 108 7.06 -3.80 14.40
N ILE A 109 5.89 -4.19 13.90
CA ILE A 109 4.73 -4.59 14.71
C ILE A 109 4.66 -6.12 14.76
N ASP A 110 4.92 -6.70 15.93
CA ASP A 110 4.75 -8.14 16.18
C ASP A 110 3.39 -8.41 16.84
N ASP A 111 2.37 -8.69 16.03
CA ASP A 111 1.05 -9.11 16.51
C ASP A 111 1.04 -10.62 16.83
N ARG A 112 1.41 -10.94 18.07
CA ARG A 112 1.44 -12.34 18.54
C ARG A 112 0.07 -13.02 18.59
N LYS A 113 -1.02 -12.25 18.65
CA LYS A 113 -2.37 -12.83 18.61
C LYS A 113 -2.67 -13.31 17.20
N LEU A 114 -2.41 -12.47 16.19
CA LEU A 114 -2.57 -12.83 14.78
C LEU A 114 -1.71 -14.04 14.41
N LEU A 115 -0.46 -14.11 14.90
CA LEU A 115 0.40 -15.27 14.68
C LEU A 115 -0.21 -16.57 15.24
N ARG A 116 -0.79 -16.54 16.44
CA ARG A 116 -1.46 -17.71 17.03
C ARG A 116 -2.65 -18.17 16.19
N GLU A 117 -3.49 -17.23 15.75
CA GLU A 117 -4.63 -17.55 14.88
C GLU A 117 -4.17 -18.23 13.58
N ILE A 118 -3.09 -17.76 12.96
CA ILE A 118 -2.51 -18.38 11.75
C ILE A 118 -2.04 -19.81 12.04
N ILE A 119 -1.33 -20.04 13.16
CA ILE A 119 -0.83 -21.37 13.52
C ILE A 119 -1.98 -22.34 13.83
N GLU A 120 -3.03 -21.88 14.51
CA GLU A 120 -4.20 -22.70 14.83
C GLU A 120 -5.01 -23.08 13.58
N GLU A 121 -5.14 -22.17 12.62
CA GLU A 121 -5.77 -22.45 11.31
C GLU A 121 -4.96 -23.47 10.51
N GLU A 122 -3.63 -23.30 10.42
CA GLU A 122 -2.74 -24.24 9.74
C GLU A 122 -2.73 -25.63 10.44
N GLY A 123 -2.84 -25.66 11.77
CA GLY A 123 -2.89 -26.90 12.57
C GLY A 123 -4.22 -27.67 12.44
N LYS A 124 -5.35 -26.96 12.29
CA LYS A 124 -6.66 -27.58 12.02
C LYS A 124 -6.76 -28.14 10.60
N GLY A 125 -6.15 -27.47 9.62
CA GLY A 125 -6.13 -27.95 8.23
C GLY A 125 -5.44 -29.30 8.08
N LYS A 126 -4.28 -29.48 8.74
CA LYS A 126 -3.54 -30.76 8.71
C LYS A 126 -4.30 -31.96 9.29
N ASN A 127 -5.19 -31.73 10.25
CA ASN A 127 -5.98 -32.80 10.89
C ASN A 127 -7.19 -33.23 10.06
N LEU A 128 -7.59 -32.45 9.05
CA LEU A 128 -8.72 -32.77 8.16
C LEU A 128 -8.25 -33.48 6.87
N ASP A 129 -7.00 -33.28 6.46
CA ASP A 129 -6.39 -33.95 5.30
C ASP A 129 -5.91 -35.39 5.62
N GLU A 130 -5.92 -35.79 6.89
CA GLU A 130 -5.57 -37.14 7.38
C GLU A 130 -6.78 -38.02 7.71
N VAL A 131 -8.01 -37.63 7.34
CA VAL A 131 -9.26 -38.40 7.55
C VAL A 131 -9.90 -38.85 6.23
#